data_AF-F0XQD1-F1
#
_entry.id   AF-F0XQD1-F1
#
_cell.length_a   1.000
_cell.length_b   1.000
_cell.length_c   1.000
_cell.angle_alpha   90.00
_cell.angle_beta   90.00
_cell.angle_gamma   90.00
#
_symmetry.space_group_name_H-M   'P 1'
#
loop_
_entity.id
_entity.type
_entity.pdbx_description
1 polymer ?
#
loop_
_entity_poly.entity_id
_entity_poly.type
_entity_poly.pdbx_seq_one_letter_code
_entity_poly.pdbx_strand_id
1 'polypeptide(L)'
;MMVDDSRLLRIEVGNDWAYIDGILRALRNPYNATKTIKSTRPGNTQARFRKTLAHKYEAAQSAKKPMESLWCPIVGAFCDGLMMRAAHIVKKNVGENVAQALFGETTDSQGHIWQPSNGLLINRRYEMWLDAGVIVIVPDDDAENEFKVVVLDMSAFDDAIDYSIPVGTALDGRRLQFRGGVSAAEAASLFQDGRHSPPPPTG
;
A
#
# COMPACT_ATOMS: atom_id res chain seq x y z
N MET A 1 9.90 -6.43 46.04
CA MET A 1 9.45 -5.49 44.99
C MET A 1 8.79 -6.33 43.92
N MET A 2 7.45 -6.39 43.91
CA MET A 2 6.69 -7.20 42.94
C MET A 2 6.77 -6.49 41.59
N VAL A 3 7.37 -7.15 40.60
CA VAL A 3 7.29 -6.72 39.20
C VAL A 3 5.86 -7.00 38.74
N ASP A 4 5.19 -5.95 38.25
CA ASP A 4 3.82 -6.01 37.74
C ASP A 4 3.78 -6.86 36.46
N ASP A 5 3.53 -8.15 36.64
CA ASP A 5 3.42 -9.21 35.62
C ASP A 5 2.27 -8.95 34.62
N SER A 6 1.39 -7.99 34.92
CA SER A 6 0.25 -7.58 34.09
C SER A 6 0.68 -6.89 32.79
N ARG A 7 1.90 -6.36 32.72
CA ARG A 7 2.44 -5.72 31.50
C ARG A 7 3.03 -6.73 30.51
N LEU A 8 3.61 -7.82 30.99
CA LEU A 8 4.18 -8.86 30.13
C LEU A 8 3.07 -9.70 29.49
N LEU A 9 2.02 -10.04 30.24
CA LEU A 9 0.85 -10.78 29.73
C LEU A 9 0.05 -10.01 28.66
N ARG A 10 0.10 -8.68 28.62
CA ARG A 10 -0.59 -7.89 27.59
C ARG A 10 0.13 -7.88 26.23
N ILE A 11 1.43 -8.12 26.22
CA ILE A 11 2.26 -8.06 25.01
C ILE A 11 2.16 -9.38 24.21
N GLU A 12 1.97 -10.52 24.88
CA GLU A 12 1.86 -11.83 24.19
C GLU A 12 0.47 -12.08 23.59
N VAL A 13 -0.62 -11.67 24.27
CA VAL A 13 -1.99 -11.96 23.81
C VAL A 13 -2.38 -11.15 22.56
N GLY A 14 -1.81 -9.96 22.36
CA GLY A 14 -2.13 -9.10 21.22
C GLY A 14 -1.59 -9.62 19.87
N ASN A 15 -0.41 -10.23 19.88
CA ASN A 15 0.25 -10.73 18.67
C ASN A 15 -0.39 -12.03 18.14
N ASP A 16 -0.86 -12.90 19.03
CA ASP A 16 -1.50 -14.16 18.64
C ASP A 16 -2.79 -13.92 17.86
N TRP A 17 -3.58 -12.91 18.23
CA TRP A 17 -4.81 -12.58 17.52
C TRP A 17 -4.55 -12.02 16.13
N ALA A 18 -3.52 -11.18 15.94
CA ALA A 18 -3.13 -10.71 14.61
C ALA A 18 -2.67 -11.88 13.73
N TYR A 19 -1.89 -12.82 14.27
CA TYR A 19 -1.47 -14.02 13.57
C TYR A 19 -2.67 -14.91 13.16
N ILE A 20 -3.59 -15.17 14.10
CA ILE A 20 -4.82 -15.93 13.86
C ILE A 20 -5.70 -15.22 12.81
N ASP A 21 -5.90 -13.90 12.90
CA ASP A 21 -6.65 -13.12 11.92
C ASP A 21 -6.01 -13.20 10.53
N GLY A 22 -4.68 -13.12 10.46
CA GLY A 22 -3.91 -13.29 9.22
C GLY A 22 -4.19 -14.64 8.55
N ILE A 23 -4.12 -15.73 9.32
CA ILE A 23 -4.45 -17.07 8.83
C ILE A 23 -5.90 -17.14 8.36
N LEU A 24 -6.86 -16.70 9.18
CA LEU A 24 -8.29 -16.77 8.86
C LEU A 24 -8.63 -15.98 7.60
N ARG A 25 -7.95 -14.87 7.34
CA ARG A 25 -8.12 -14.04 6.12
C ARG A 25 -7.51 -14.68 4.87
N ALA A 26 -6.40 -15.40 5.02
CA ALA A 26 -5.74 -16.13 3.94
C ALA A 26 -6.56 -17.36 3.49
N LEU A 27 -7.25 -18.01 4.43
CA LEU A 27 -8.07 -19.18 4.11
C LEU A 27 -9.26 -18.83 3.21
N ARG A 28 -9.65 -19.79 2.36
CA ARG A 28 -10.92 -19.72 1.63
C ARG A 28 -12.07 -19.91 2.62
N ASN A 29 -13.21 -19.28 2.34
CA ASN A 29 -14.41 -19.56 3.12
C ASN A 29 -14.71 -21.06 3.03
N PRO A 30 -15.05 -21.73 4.14
CA PRO A 30 -15.39 -23.14 4.13
C PRO A 30 -16.61 -23.39 3.23
N TYR A 31 -16.69 -24.59 2.65
CA TYR A 31 -17.80 -24.99 1.79
C TYR A 31 -19.14 -24.81 2.53
N ASN A 32 -20.13 -24.19 1.87
CA ASN A 32 -21.43 -23.81 2.44
C ASN A 32 -21.43 -22.76 3.58
N ALA A 33 -20.36 -21.96 3.74
CA ALA A 33 -20.37 -20.86 4.70
C ALA A 33 -21.46 -19.81 4.36
N THR A 34 -22.39 -19.59 5.28
CA THR A 34 -23.42 -18.54 5.19
C THR A 34 -22.97 -17.19 5.74
N LYS A 35 -21.86 -17.19 6.50
CA LYS A 35 -21.21 -15.98 7.03
C LYS A 35 -19.76 -15.94 6.53
N THR A 36 -19.32 -14.75 6.12
CA THR A 36 -17.93 -14.50 5.72
C THR A 36 -17.21 -13.79 6.85
N ILE A 37 -16.00 -14.25 7.17
CA ILE A 37 -15.08 -13.57 8.10
C ILE A 37 -14.46 -12.34 7.41
N LYS A 38 -14.43 -12.34 6.07
CA LYS A 38 -13.94 -11.23 5.25
C LYS A 38 -14.96 -10.10 5.31
N SER A 39 -14.57 -8.97 5.90
CA SER A 39 -15.42 -7.79 6.06
C SER A 39 -16.04 -7.34 4.74
N THR A 40 -17.36 -7.16 4.71
CA THR A 40 -18.07 -6.59 3.57
C THR A 40 -17.75 -5.11 3.46
N ARG A 41 -17.28 -4.70 2.29
CA ARG A 41 -16.88 -3.31 2.01
C ARG A 41 -18.10 -2.37 2.04
N PRO A 42 -18.00 -1.18 2.66
CA PRO A 42 -18.92 -0.08 2.38
C PRO A 42 -18.77 0.35 0.91
N GLY A 43 -19.88 0.43 0.17
CA GLY A 43 -19.85 0.56 -1.30
C GLY A 43 -18.94 1.68 -1.84
N ASN A 44 -18.75 2.77 -1.09
CA ASN A 44 -18.02 3.96 -1.54
C ASN A 44 -16.56 4.09 -1.07
N THR A 45 -16.02 3.18 -0.25
CA THR A 45 -14.69 3.39 0.38
C THR A 45 -13.55 3.52 -0.64
N GLN A 46 -13.48 2.66 -1.66
CA GLN A 46 -12.45 2.76 -2.72
C GLN A 46 -12.55 4.07 -3.52
N ALA A 47 -13.78 4.55 -3.77
CA ALA A 47 -13.97 5.78 -4.51
C ALA A 47 -13.51 6.99 -3.70
N ARG A 48 -13.73 6.97 -2.38
CA ARG A 48 -13.18 7.97 -1.45
C ARG A 48 -11.67 7.88 -1.40
N PHE A 49 -11.11 6.68 -1.19
CA PHE A 49 -9.67 6.45 -1.16
C PHE A 49 -8.98 6.99 -2.42
N ARG A 50 -9.52 6.66 -3.60
CA ARG A 50 -9.02 7.19 -4.87
C ARG A 50 -9.01 8.72 -4.93
N LYS A 51 -10.07 9.37 -4.45
CA LYS A 51 -10.13 10.85 -4.37
C LYS A 51 -9.09 11.39 -3.40
N THR A 52 -8.92 10.74 -2.24
CA THR A 52 -7.93 11.13 -1.24
C THR A 52 -6.52 11.02 -1.80
N LEU A 53 -6.17 9.95 -2.53
CA LEU A 53 -4.87 9.83 -3.19
C LEU A 53 -4.67 10.92 -4.26
N ALA A 54 -5.70 11.18 -5.07
CA ALA A 54 -5.61 12.20 -6.12
C ALA A 54 -5.35 13.60 -5.55
N HIS A 55 -5.95 13.88 -4.40
CA HIS A 55 -5.73 15.13 -3.66
C HIS A 55 -4.34 15.15 -3.02
N LYS A 56 -3.97 14.13 -2.23
CA LYS A 56 -2.69 14.07 -1.51
C LYS A 56 -1.49 14.22 -2.45
N TYR A 57 -1.51 13.55 -3.59
CA TYR A 57 -0.39 13.55 -4.54
C TYR A 57 -0.50 14.60 -5.65
N GLU A 58 -1.48 15.52 -5.55
CA GLU A 58 -1.77 16.51 -6.61
C GLU A 58 -1.82 15.88 -8.01
N ALA A 59 -2.38 14.68 -8.08
CA ALA A 59 -2.25 13.81 -9.25
C ALA A 59 -3.17 14.25 -10.40
N ALA A 60 -4.18 15.08 -10.12
CA ALA A 60 -5.10 15.60 -11.13
C ALA A 60 -4.43 16.64 -12.03
N GLN A 61 -4.63 16.51 -13.34
CA GLN A 61 -4.16 17.53 -14.30
C GLN A 61 -5.01 18.81 -14.23
N SER A 62 -6.30 18.66 -13.96
CA SER A 62 -7.28 19.75 -13.96
C SER A 62 -8.16 19.69 -12.73
N ALA A 63 -8.27 20.81 -12.00
CA ALA A 63 -9.18 20.94 -10.86
C ALA A 63 -10.65 20.81 -11.26
N LYS A 64 -11.02 21.18 -12.50
CA LYS A 64 -12.41 21.10 -13.00
C LYS A 64 -12.84 19.67 -13.30
N LYS A 65 -11.89 18.82 -13.70
CA LYS A 65 -12.13 17.41 -14.04
C LYS A 65 -11.03 16.54 -13.42
N PRO A 66 -11.03 16.38 -12.08
CA PRO A 66 -9.89 15.80 -11.36
C PRO A 66 -9.68 14.30 -11.61
N MET A 67 -10.59 13.65 -12.34
CA MET A 67 -10.57 12.21 -12.60
C MET A 67 -10.43 11.86 -14.08
N GLU A 68 -10.31 12.85 -14.98
CA GLU A 68 -10.18 12.61 -16.43
C GLU A 68 -8.75 12.23 -16.81
N SER A 69 -7.77 12.86 -16.15
CA SER A 69 -6.34 12.66 -16.39
C SER A 69 -5.61 12.70 -15.04
N LEU A 70 -4.94 11.60 -14.70
CA LEU A 70 -4.28 11.40 -13.42
C LEU A 70 -2.82 11.02 -13.64
N TRP A 71 -1.94 11.59 -12.84
CA TRP A 71 -0.52 11.30 -12.83
C TRP A 71 -0.26 9.89 -12.33
N CYS A 72 0.50 9.11 -13.10
CA CYS A 72 1.00 7.79 -12.69
C CYS A 72 2.48 7.92 -12.31
N PRO A 73 2.87 7.63 -11.05
CA PRO A 73 4.24 7.81 -10.61
C PRO A 73 5.20 6.79 -11.22
N ILE A 74 4.72 5.61 -11.61
CA ILE A 74 5.54 4.60 -12.31
C ILE A 74 5.84 5.06 -13.73
N VAL A 75 4.85 5.61 -14.45
CA VAL A 75 5.07 6.10 -15.82
C VAL A 75 5.87 7.41 -15.80
N GLY A 76 5.60 8.28 -14.81
CA GLY A 76 6.08 9.66 -14.82
C GLY A 76 5.33 10.55 -15.81
N ALA A 77 4.04 10.26 -16.03
CA ALA A 77 3.18 11.01 -16.95
C ALA A 77 1.72 10.94 -16.54
N PHE A 78 0.90 11.80 -17.15
CA PHE A 78 -0.55 11.72 -17.05
C PHE A 78 -1.09 10.56 -17.88
N CYS A 79 -1.99 9.79 -17.29
CA CYS A 79 -2.74 8.73 -17.95
C CYS A 79 -4.24 9.03 -17.89
N ASP A 80 -4.99 8.44 -18.82
CA ASP A 80 -6.45 8.44 -18.77
C ASP A 80 -6.93 7.92 -17.41
N GLY A 81 -7.74 8.72 -16.73
CA GLY A 81 -8.31 8.37 -15.45
C GLY A 81 -9.09 7.05 -15.46
N LEU A 82 -9.69 6.64 -16.58
CA LEU A 82 -10.34 5.33 -16.71
C LEU A 82 -9.36 4.17 -16.58
N MET A 83 -8.10 4.37 -16.97
CA MET A 83 -7.02 3.38 -16.85
C MET A 83 -6.30 3.45 -15.49
N MET A 84 -6.53 4.49 -14.70
CA MET A 84 -5.88 4.68 -13.41
C MET A 84 -6.63 3.96 -12.28
N ARG A 85 -5.89 3.47 -11.30
CA ARG A 85 -6.37 2.69 -10.16
C ARG A 85 -5.71 3.16 -8.87
N ALA A 86 -6.47 3.10 -7.77
CA ALA A 86 -5.96 3.37 -6.43
C ALA A 86 -5.48 2.04 -5.84
N ALA A 87 -4.24 1.69 -6.16
CA ALA A 87 -3.62 0.46 -5.71
C ALA A 87 -3.19 0.62 -4.25
N HIS A 88 -3.36 -0.45 -3.47
CA HIS A 88 -2.81 -0.50 -2.12
C HIS A 88 -1.42 -1.14 -2.19
N ILE A 89 -0.46 -0.63 -1.41
CA ILE A 89 0.84 -1.27 -1.24
C ILE A 89 0.67 -2.50 -0.34
N VAL A 90 0.05 -2.31 0.82
CA VAL A 90 -0.42 -3.40 1.68
C VAL A 90 -1.87 -3.69 1.36
N LYS A 91 -2.12 -4.88 0.81
CA LYS A 91 -3.46 -5.27 0.37
C LYS A 91 -4.46 -5.20 1.53
N LYS A 92 -5.64 -4.64 1.25
CA LYS A 92 -6.76 -4.54 2.21
C LYS A 92 -7.19 -5.85 2.88
N ASN A 93 -6.90 -7.00 2.27
CA ASN A 93 -7.27 -8.31 2.82
C ASN A 93 -6.45 -8.66 4.06
N VAL A 94 -5.25 -8.07 4.23
CA VAL A 94 -4.44 -8.13 5.45
C VAL A 94 -5.28 -7.68 6.65
N GLY A 95 -6.06 -6.61 6.49
CA GLY A 95 -6.94 -6.09 7.53
C GLY A 95 -6.22 -5.24 8.56
N GLU A 96 -7.00 -4.48 9.31
CA GLU A 96 -6.46 -3.45 10.21
C GLU A 96 -5.67 -4.04 11.39
N ASN A 97 -6.17 -5.11 12.02
CA ASN A 97 -5.47 -5.76 13.15
C ASN A 97 -4.06 -6.23 12.77
N VAL A 98 -3.94 -6.87 11.61
CA VAL A 98 -2.64 -7.36 11.11
C VAL A 98 -1.78 -6.18 10.67
N ALA A 99 -2.36 -5.15 10.07
CA ALA A 99 -1.61 -3.95 9.70
C ALA A 99 -1.08 -3.21 10.94
N GLN A 100 -1.85 -3.09 12.02
CA GLN A 100 -1.38 -2.51 13.28
C GLN A 100 -0.25 -3.32 13.92
N ALA A 101 -0.33 -4.65 13.86
CA ALA A 101 0.76 -5.50 14.33
C ALA A 101 2.06 -5.32 13.49
N LEU A 102 1.93 -5.05 12.19
CA LEU A 102 3.08 -4.87 11.28
C LEU A 102 3.67 -3.46 11.31
N PHE A 103 2.83 -2.43 11.51
CA PHE A 103 3.21 -1.02 11.35
C PHE A 103 3.10 -0.20 12.63
N GLY A 104 2.71 -0.81 13.75
CA GLY A 104 2.42 -0.12 15.01
C GLY A 104 0.99 0.39 15.08
N GLU A 105 0.63 1.07 16.17
CA GLU A 105 -0.68 1.73 16.28
C GLU A 105 -0.75 2.97 15.38
N THR A 106 -1.92 3.26 14.81
CA THR A 106 -2.17 4.49 14.06
C THR A 106 -3.15 5.41 14.79
N THR A 107 -2.90 6.71 14.69
CA THR A 107 -3.83 7.75 15.13
C THR A 107 -4.83 8.16 14.04
N ASP A 108 -4.66 7.65 12.80
CA ASP A 108 -5.57 7.94 11.70
C ASP A 108 -6.89 7.16 11.87
N SER A 109 -8.00 7.90 11.92
CA SER A 109 -9.36 7.35 11.95
C SER A 109 -9.70 6.39 10.81
N GLN A 110 -8.95 6.41 9.70
CA GLN A 110 -9.12 5.54 8.55
C GLN A 110 -8.31 4.22 8.65
N GLY A 111 -7.46 4.10 9.65
CA GLY A 111 -6.57 2.95 9.84
C GLY A 111 -5.43 2.87 8.82
N HIS A 112 -4.54 1.90 8.98
CA HIS A 112 -3.43 1.65 8.07
C HIS A 112 -3.88 1.23 6.68
N ILE A 113 -5.03 0.57 6.55
CA ILE A 113 -5.47 0.06 5.26
C ILE A 113 -5.87 1.20 4.31
N TRP A 114 -6.63 2.19 4.80
CA TRP A 114 -7.22 3.23 3.94
C TRP A 114 -6.52 4.58 4.02
N GLN A 115 -5.45 4.69 4.83
CA GLN A 115 -4.64 5.90 4.83
C GLN A 115 -3.93 6.09 3.49
N PRO A 116 -3.75 7.34 3.03
CA PRO A 116 -3.14 7.62 1.73
C PRO A 116 -1.70 7.11 1.56
N SER A 117 -0.93 6.98 2.63
CA SER A 117 0.43 6.41 2.62
C SER A 117 0.45 4.91 2.28
N ASN A 118 -0.67 4.21 2.39
CA ASN A 118 -0.81 2.84 1.91
C ASN A 118 -1.19 2.76 0.42
N GLY A 119 -1.30 3.87 -0.28
CA GLY A 119 -1.91 3.91 -1.61
C GLY A 119 -1.10 4.67 -2.65
N LEU A 120 -1.20 4.20 -3.90
CA LEU A 120 -0.67 4.88 -5.08
C LEU A 120 -1.73 4.93 -6.19
N LEU A 121 -1.73 6.02 -6.96
CA LEU A 121 -2.50 6.10 -8.20
C LEU A 121 -1.63 5.59 -9.34
N ILE A 122 -1.89 4.37 -9.81
CA ILE A 122 -1.10 3.74 -10.88
C ILE A 122 -1.98 3.24 -12.02
N ASN A 123 -1.39 3.05 -13.19
CA ASN A 123 -2.09 2.43 -14.31
C ASN A 123 -2.55 1.01 -13.92
N ARG A 124 -3.74 0.62 -14.37
CA ARG A 124 -4.37 -0.68 -14.08
C ARG A 124 -3.44 -1.86 -14.36
N ARG A 125 -2.60 -1.80 -15.40
CA ARG A 125 -1.64 -2.87 -15.69
C ARG A 125 -0.61 -3.05 -14.56
N TYR A 126 -0.08 -1.95 -14.03
CA TYR A 126 0.84 -2.01 -12.89
C TYR A 126 0.15 -2.48 -11.61
N GLU A 127 -1.11 -2.10 -11.36
CA GLU A 127 -1.89 -2.66 -10.24
C GLU A 127 -2.00 -4.17 -10.38
N MET A 128 -2.34 -4.68 -11.58
CA MET A 128 -2.43 -6.12 -11.83
C MET A 128 -1.10 -6.83 -11.60
N TRP A 129 0.02 -6.27 -12.06
CA TRP A 129 1.35 -6.86 -11.84
C TRP A 129 1.80 -6.80 -10.38
N LEU A 130 1.52 -5.71 -9.67
CA LEU A 130 1.80 -5.58 -8.24
C LEU A 130 0.97 -6.60 -7.45
N ASP A 131 -0.33 -6.73 -7.75
CA ASP A 131 -1.20 -7.70 -7.11
C ASP A 131 -0.80 -9.15 -7.40
N ALA A 132 -0.25 -9.42 -8.59
CA ALA A 132 0.24 -10.74 -8.99
C ALA A 132 1.65 -11.05 -8.44
N GLY A 133 2.35 -10.07 -7.87
CA GLY A 133 3.75 -10.23 -7.43
C GLY A 133 4.74 -10.32 -8.59
N VAL A 134 4.38 -9.83 -9.78
CA VAL A 134 5.28 -9.70 -10.94
C VAL A 134 6.25 -8.54 -10.74
N ILE A 135 5.80 -7.49 -10.07
CA ILE A 135 6.62 -6.34 -9.67
C ILE A 135 6.45 -6.07 -8.18
N VAL A 136 7.44 -5.42 -7.58
CA VAL A 136 7.37 -4.85 -6.23
C VAL A 136 7.86 -3.41 -6.25
N ILE A 137 7.41 -2.62 -5.28
CA ILE A 137 7.88 -1.26 -5.04
C ILE A 137 8.70 -1.28 -3.77
N VAL A 138 9.96 -0.87 -3.87
CA VAL A 138 10.92 -0.91 -2.76
C VAL A 138 11.56 0.46 -2.59
N PRO A 139 12.01 0.81 -1.37
CA PRO A 139 12.87 1.97 -1.17
C PRO A 139 14.10 1.88 -2.10
N ASP A 140 14.54 3.01 -2.62
CA ASP A 140 15.78 3.07 -3.38
C ASP A 140 16.96 3.35 -2.44
N ASP A 141 17.86 2.38 -2.26
CA ASP A 141 19.04 2.54 -1.41
C ASP A 141 20.00 3.63 -1.91
N ASP A 142 19.97 3.92 -3.22
CA ASP A 142 20.83 4.91 -3.87
C ASP A 142 20.25 6.34 -3.82
N ALA A 143 19.01 6.51 -3.35
CA ALA A 143 18.33 7.79 -3.30
C ALA A 143 17.44 7.89 -2.05
N GLU A 144 17.87 8.73 -1.10
CA GLU A 144 17.12 8.93 0.14
C GLU A 144 15.67 9.30 -0.16
N ASN A 145 14.76 8.60 0.49
CA ASN A 145 13.33 8.87 0.41
C ASN A 145 12.77 8.76 -1.01
N GLU A 146 13.32 7.86 -1.83
CA GLU A 146 12.78 7.50 -3.14
C GLU A 146 12.32 6.03 -3.16
N PHE A 147 11.45 5.72 -4.12
CA PHE A 147 10.98 4.36 -4.39
C PHE A 147 11.33 3.97 -5.81
N LYS A 148 11.70 2.71 -6.03
CA LYS A 148 11.87 2.12 -7.36
C LYS A 148 11.00 0.88 -7.53
N VAL A 149 10.67 0.59 -8.79
CA VAL A 149 10.05 -0.66 -9.18
C VAL A 149 11.16 -1.70 -9.37
N VAL A 150 10.96 -2.89 -8.81
CA VAL A 150 11.77 -4.07 -9.11
C VAL A 150 10.87 -5.10 -9.79
N VAL A 151 11.33 -5.63 -10.91
CA VAL A 151 10.65 -6.68 -11.66
C VAL A 151 11.10 -8.04 -11.12
N LEU A 152 10.15 -8.83 -10.62
CA LEU A 152 10.42 -10.17 -10.08
C LEU A 152 10.29 -11.26 -11.14
N ASP A 153 9.42 -11.06 -12.13
CA ASP A 153 9.19 -12.02 -13.21
C ASP A 153 9.18 -11.32 -14.57
N MET A 154 10.31 -11.40 -15.29
CA MET A 154 10.47 -10.83 -16.62
C MET A 154 9.62 -11.55 -17.69
N SER A 155 9.22 -12.80 -17.45
CA SER A 155 8.42 -13.56 -18.42
C SER A 155 6.96 -13.10 -18.48
N ALA A 156 6.52 -12.31 -17.51
CA ALA A 156 5.17 -11.76 -17.46
C ALA A 156 4.94 -10.57 -18.43
N PHE A 157 5.99 -10.08 -19.09
CA PHE A 157 5.92 -9.01 -20.09
C PHE A 157 6.02 -9.62 -21.48
N ASP A 158 4.86 -9.83 -22.11
CA ASP A 158 4.77 -10.38 -23.45
C ASP A 158 5.08 -9.30 -24.52
N ASP A 159 5.72 -9.67 -25.63
CA ASP A 159 6.16 -8.74 -26.69
C ASP A 159 4.99 -8.10 -27.46
N ALA A 160 3.78 -8.62 -27.28
CA ALA A 160 2.54 -8.17 -27.93
C ALA A 160 1.84 -7.00 -27.21
N ILE A 161 2.44 -6.46 -26.14
CA ILE A 161 1.83 -5.41 -25.33
C ILE A 161 2.12 -4.04 -25.95
N ASP A 162 1.06 -3.26 -26.20
CA ASP A 162 1.11 -1.84 -26.59
C ASP A 162 2.07 -1.06 -25.67
N TYR A 163 3.22 -0.64 -26.23
CA TYR A 163 4.41 -0.03 -25.60
C TYR A 163 4.22 1.42 -25.14
N SER A 164 2.98 1.89 -24.99
CA SER A 164 2.71 3.25 -24.51
C SER A 164 3.12 3.48 -23.05
N ILE A 165 3.53 2.44 -22.32
CA ILE A 165 4.02 2.50 -20.95
C ILE A 165 5.30 1.65 -20.76
N PRO A 166 6.21 2.00 -19.84
CA PRO A 166 7.41 1.21 -19.55
C PRO A 166 7.09 -0.23 -19.09
N VAL A 167 7.81 -1.21 -19.62
CA VAL A 167 7.69 -2.65 -19.31
C VAL A 167 9.07 -3.32 -19.27
N GLY A 168 9.14 -4.53 -18.71
CA GLY A 168 10.37 -5.33 -18.67
C GLY A 168 11.57 -4.57 -18.11
N THR A 169 12.68 -4.57 -18.86
CA THR A 169 13.92 -3.88 -18.47
C THR A 169 13.79 -2.36 -18.37
N ALA A 170 12.85 -1.74 -19.09
CA ALA A 170 12.59 -0.30 -18.97
C ALA A 170 11.78 0.06 -17.71
N LEU A 171 11.12 -0.94 -17.10
CA LEU A 171 10.40 -0.81 -15.85
C LEU A 171 11.27 -1.17 -14.64
N ASP A 172 12.16 -2.15 -14.77
CA ASP A 172 13.03 -2.57 -13.69
C ASP A 172 14.03 -1.47 -13.29
N GLY A 173 14.14 -1.23 -11.99
CA GLY A 173 14.91 -0.13 -11.42
C GLY A 173 14.30 1.27 -11.63
N ARG A 174 13.13 1.37 -12.28
CA ARG A 174 12.51 2.67 -12.55
C ARG A 174 12.03 3.34 -11.27
N ARG A 175 12.52 4.56 -11.03
CA ARG A 175 12.11 5.40 -9.90
C ARG A 175 10.71 5.96 -10.08
N LEU A 176 9.95 5.99 -9.00
CA LEU A 176 8.63 6.61 -8.95
C LEU A 176 8.78 8.13 -8.95
N GLN A 177 7.97 8.81 -9.76
CA GLN A 177 7.97 10.26 -9.89
C GLN A 177 6.66 10.83 -9.30
N PHE A 178 6.74 11.58 -8.21
CA PHE A 178 5.56 12.20 -7.59
C PHE A 178 5.40 13.66 -8.02
N ARG A 179 4.18 14.19 -7.95
CA ARG A 179 3.89 15.62 -8.20
C ARG A 179 3.71 16.38 -6.88
N GLY A 180 3.72 17.72 -6.99
CA GLY A 180 3.41 18.61 -5.87
C GLY A 180 4.51 18.69 -4.80
N GLY A 181 5.74 18.28 -5.12
CA GLY A 181 6.84 18.24 -4.15
C GLY A 181 6.70 17.12 -3.11
N VAL A 182 5.71 16.23 -3.26
CA VAL A 182 5.54 15.08 -2.38
C VAL A 182 6.76 14.16 -2.54
N SER A 183 7.58 14.10 -1.49
CA SER A 183 8.72 13.20 -1.45
C SER A 183 8.23 11.75 -1.31
N ALA A 184 9.05 10.79 -1.73
CA ALA A 184 8.69 9.41 -1.49
C ALA A 184 8.73 9.07 0.01
N ALA A 185 9.41 9.83 0.88
CA ALA A 185 9.22 9.75 2.35
C ALA A 185 7.78 10.04 2.79
N GLU A 186 7.17 11.09 2.26
CA GLU A 186 5.78 11.44 2.59
C GLU A 186 4.76 10.45 2.00
N ALA A 187 5.12 9.79 0.89
CA ALA A 187 4.41 8.63 0.38
C ALA A 187 4.65 7.38 1.25
N ALA A 188 5.87 7.21 1.77
CA ALA A 188 6.36 6.10 2.58
C ALA A 188 6.02 6.19 4.06
N SER A 189 5.35 7.24 4.54
CA SER A 189 5.22 7.51 5.98
C SER A 189 4.64 6.31 6.74
N LEU A 190 3.81 5.50 6.08
CA LEU A 190 3.31 4.21 6.58
C LEU A 190 4.41 3.23 7.03
N PHE A 191 5.58 3.23 6.38
CA PHE A 191 6.70 2.35 6.67
C PHE A 191 7.72 2.98 7.64
N GLN A 192 7.59 4.26 7.95
CA GLN A 192 8.56 4.98 8.79
C GLN A 192 8.15 5.00 10.27
N ASP A 193 6.85 4.97 10.58
CA ASP A 193 6.31 5.00 11.95
C ASP A 193 6.60 3.72 12.77
N GLY A 194 7.01 2.62 12.13
CA GLY A 194 7.38 1.37 12.78
C GLY A 194 8.78 1.33 13.43
N ARG A 195 9.60 2.39 13.30
CA ARG A 195 10.89 2.47 14.01
C ARG A 195 10.65 2.92 15.44
N HIS A 196 10.22 2.01 16.31
CA HIS A 196 10.34 2.23 17.75
C HIS A 196 11.81 2.46 18.10
N SER A 197 12.15 3.67 18.54
CA SER A 197 13.39 3.92 19.27
C SER A 197 13.47 2.94 20.44
N PRO A 198 14.61 2.26 20.65
CA PRO A 198 14.76 1.39 21.81
C PRO A 198 14.50 2.23 23.08
N PRO A 199 13.83 1.66 24.09
CA PRO A 199 13.60 2.38 25.34
C PRO A 199 14.95 2.84 25.91
N PRO A 200 15.04 4.06 26.46
CA PRO A 200 16.28 4.55 27.03
C PRO A 200 16.78 3.58 28.10
N PRO A 201 18.10 3.35 28.22
CA PRO A 201 18.64 2.48 29.24
C PRO A 201 18.22 3.02 30.61
N THR A 202 17.49 2.20 31.36
CA THR A 202 17.20 2.46 32.76
C THR A 202 18.52 2.41 33.52
N GLY A 203 19.02 3.60 33.90
CA GLY A 203 20.10 3.76 34.87
C GLY A 203 19.61 3.56 36.30
#